data_AF-A0A1A9WE90-F1
#
_entry.id   AF-A0A1A9WE90-F1
#
_cell.length_a   1.000
_cell.length_b   1.000
_cell.length_c   1.000
_cell.angle_alpha   90.00
_cell.angle_beta   90.00
_cell.angle_gamma   90.00
#
_symmetry.space_group_name_H-M   'P 1'
#
loop_
_entity.id
_entity.type
_entity.pdbx_description
1 polymer ?
#
loop_
_entity_poly.entity_id
_entity_poly.type
_entity_poly.pdbx_seq_one_letter_code
_entity_poly.pdbx_strand_id
1 'polypeptide(L)'
;MKQLAENELADTYAIREALFVCREKARNMLASQQERAEHSIRKRIFETQKARNELEWQQLKMKEEMQKAVCEIKTLEQALRDKTDGLKLAETRLENRAQRSGMELCLDEAHHQLCVEVHKLREIRRRLSHKIDEAKTNYNMLEEHAQKIDVDLENKQHSLMTDIRALDLRQRLKGGEFGDAKPGTQTDRNIELTKMEKEIPKN
;
A
#
# COMPACT_ATOMS: atom_id res chain seq x y z
N MET A 1 -38.72 53.97 48.87
CA MET A 1 -38.98 52.53 49.11
C MET A 1 -39.41 51.80 47.84
N LYS A 2 -40.53 52.16 47.17
CA LYS A 2 -40.98 51.47 45.93
C LYS A 2 -39.97 51.54 44.77
N GLN A 3 -39.48 52.73 44.43
CA GLN A 3 -38.48 52.92 43.37
C GLN A 3 -37.17 52.15 43.62
N LEU A 4 -36.74 52.04 44.88
CA LEU A 4 -35.52 51.30 45.22
C LEU A 4 -35.73 49.80 45.01
N ALA A 5 -36.89 49.26 45.40
CA ALA A 5 -37.23 47.86 45.14
C ALA A 5 -37.40 47.56 43.64
N GLU A 6 -37.96 48.48 42.86
CA GLU A 6 -38.08 48.35 41.40
C GLU A 6 -36.72 48.35 40.70
N ASN A 7 -35.78 49.20 41.14
CA ASN A 7 -34.40 49.22 40.63
C ASN A 7 -33.67 47.90 40.94
N GLU A 8 -33.74 47.40 42.18
CA GLU A 8 -33.12 46.12 42.58
C GLU A 8 -33.68 44.92 41.78
N LEU A 9 -34.99 44.93 41.49
CA LEU A 9 -35.62 43.93 40.64
C LEU A 9 -35.11 44.02 39.21
N ALA A 10 -35.01 45.23 38.65
CA ALA A 10 -34.48 45.46 37.30
C ALA A 10 -33.02 44.97 37.18
N ASP A 11 -32.18 45.27 38.17
CA ASP A 11 -30.79 44.80 38.22
C ASP A 11 -30.71 43.27 38.30
N THR A 12 -31.56 42.65 39.13
CA THR A 12 -31.65 41.18 39.23
C THR A 12 -32.05 40.54 37.89
N TYR A 13 -33.02 41.13 37.19
CA TYR A 13 -33.41 40.67 35.85
C TYR A 13 -32.27 40.82 34.84
N ALA A 14 -31.57 41.95 34.84
CA ALA A 14 -30.44 42.19 33.95
C ALA A 14 -29.31 41.16 34.16
N ILE A 15 -28.99 40.83 35.42
CA ILE A 15 -27.98 39.82 35.74
C ILE A 15 -28.42 38.42 35.27
N ARG A 16 -29.68 38.03 35.52
CA ARG A 16 -30.20 36.73 35.07
C ARG A 16 -30.19 36.60 33.55
N GLU A 17 -30.60 37.64 32.86
CA GLU A 17 -30.58 37.68 31.39
C GLU A 17 -29.14 37.59 30.87
N ALA A 18 -28.21 38.38 31.42
CA ALA A 18 -26.80 38.31 31.05
C ALA A 18 -26.20 36.92 31.28
N LEU A 19 -26.49 36.29 32.43
CA LEU A 19 -26.05 34.93 32.73
C LEU A 19 -26.63 33.90 31.75
N PHE A 20 -27.92 34.01 31.43
CA PHE A 20 -28.57 33.15 30.45
C PHE A 20 -27.90 33.28 29.08
N VAL A 21 -27.73 34.50 28.59
CA VAL A 21 -27.06 34.79 27.31
C VAL A 21 -25.63 34.25 27.29
N CYS A 22 -24.85 34.46 28.35
CA CYS A 22 -23.49 33.93 28.47
C CYS A 22 -23.47 32.39 28.43
N ARG A 23 -24.39 31.73 29.14
CA ARG A 23 -24.49 30.27 29.16
C ARG A 23 -24.87 29.71 27.79
N GLU A 24 -25.88 30.28 27.13
CA GLU A 24 -26.30 29.82 25.80
C GLU A 24 -25.22 30.09 24.76
N LYS A 25 -24.51 31.23 24.84
CA LYS A 25 -23.34 31.50 23.99
C LYS A 25 -22.24 30.45 24.20
N ALA A 26 -21.90 30.12 25.45
CA ALA A 26 -20.91 29.09 25.75
C ALA A 26 -21.35 27.71 25.23
N ARG A 27 -22.63 27.34 25.41
CA ARG A 27 -23.20 26.09 24.89
C ARG A 27 -23.10 26.01 23.38
N ASN A 28 -23.49 27.06 22.67
CA ASN A 28 -23.40 27.14 21.20
C ASN A 28 -21.94 27.06 20.72
N MET A 29 -21.03 27.74 21.41
CA MET A 29 -19.60 27.67 21.11
C MET A 29 -19.07 26.24 21.26
N LEU A 30 -19.40 25.55 22.35
CA LEU A 30 -18.99 24.16 22.59
C LEU A 30 -19.56 23.20 21.52
N ALA A 31 -20.85 23.33 21.20
CA ALA A 31 -21.48 22.53 20.13
C ALA A 31 -20.80 22.75 18.77
N SER A 32 -20.53 24.01 18.41
CA SER A 32 -19.83 24.35 17.16
C SER A 32 -18.40 23.80 17.11
N GLN A 33 -17.70 23.74 18.25
CA GLN A 33 -16.35 23.19 18.33
C GLN A 33 -16.37 21.66 18.23
N GLN A 34 -17.36 21.01 18.85
CA GLN A 34 -17.55 19.56 18.74
C GLN A 34 -17.81 19.16 17.28
N GLU A 35 -18.74 19.83 16.61
CA GLU A 35 -19.06 19.55 15.21
C GLU A 35 -17.86 19.77 14.28
N ARG A 36 -17.13 20.89 14.43
CA ARG A 36 -15.92 21.17 13.66
C ARG A 36 -14.86 20.08 13.83
N ALA A 37 -14.62 19.65 15.06
CA ALA A 37 -13.64 18.60 15.35
C ALA A 37 -14.07 17.25 14.77
N GLU A 38 -15.34 16.86 14.94
CA GLU A 38 -15.86 15.61 14.37
C GLU A 38 -15.80 15.61 12.84
N HIS A 39 -16.16 16.73 12.21
CA HIS A 39 -16.06 16.87 10.75
C HIS A 39 -14.61 16.71 10.27
N SER A 40 -13.66 17.36 10.95
CA SER A 40 -12.23 17.23 10.62
C SER A 40 -11.74 15.78 10.76
N ILE A 41 -12.15 15.06 11.81
CA ILE A 41 -11.75 13.66 12.01
C ILE A 41 -12.39 12.75 10.96
N ARG A 42 -13.70 12.90 10.65
CA ARG A 42 -14.37 12.13 9.58
C ARG A 42 -13.70 12.34 8.23
N LYS A 43 -13.30 13.57 7.91
CA LYS A 43 -12.56 13.89 6.69
C LYS A 43 -11.21 13.15 6.66
N ARG A 44 -10.45 13.20 7.75
CA ARG A 44 -9.16 12.50 7.85
C ARG A 44 -9.29 10.98 7.75
N ILE A 45 -10.34 10.40 8.35
CA ILE A 45 -10.68 8.97 8.21
C ILE A 45 -10.88 8.63 6.73
N PHE A 46 -11.72 9.39 6.03
CA PHE A 46 -11.99 9.17 4.60
C PHE A 46 -10.71 9.26 3.74
N GLU A 47 -9.89 10.28 3.96
CA GLU A 47 -8.62 10.46 3.23
C GLU A 47 -7.62 9.33 3.51
N THR A 48 -7.50 8.92 4.78
CA THR A 48 -6.61 7.83 5.22
C THR A 48 -7.07 6.49 4.65
N GLN A 49 -8.37 6.22 4.70
CA GLN A 49 -9.01 5.03 4.12
C GLN A 49 -8.76 4.95 2.62
N LYS A 50 -8.97 6.06 1.89
CA LYS A 50 -8.68 6.13 0.45
C LYS A 50 -7.21 5.82 0.15
N ALA A 51 -6.29 6.41 0.90
CA ALA A 51 -4.85 6.17 0.73
C ALA A 51 -4.48 4.71 1.05
N ARG A 52 -5.09 4.10 2.07
CA ARG A 52 -4.90 2.68 2.40
C ARG A 52 -5.35 1.77 1.26
N ASN A 53 -6.54 1.98 0.73
CA ASN A 53 -7.08 1.16 -0.37
C ASN A 53 -6.21 1.26 -1.64
N GLU A 54 -5.68 2.45 -1.94
CA GLU A 54 -4.72 2.65 -3.03
C GLU A 54 -3.43 1.85 -2.79
N LEU A 55 -2.88 1.89 -1.57
CA LEU A 55 -1.69 1.11 -1.19
C LEU A 55 -1.95 -0.40 -1.25
N GLU A 56 -3.14 -0.88 -0.86
CA GLU A 56 -3.53 -2.29 -0.97
C GLU A 56 -3.54 -2.75 -2.44
N TRP A 57 -4.09 -1.92 -3.34
CA TRP A 57 -4.06 -2.19 -4.77
C TRP A 57 -2.64 -2.21 -5.33
N GLN A 58 -1.79 -1.26 -4.92
CA GLN A 58 -0.38 -1.23 -5.31
C GLN A 58 0.38 -2.46 -4.81
N GLN A 59 0.11 -2.90 -3.57
CA GLN A 59 0.70 -4.12 -3.00
C GLN A 59 0.33 -5.37 -3.82
N LEU A 60 -0.94 -5.49 -4.23
CA LEU A 60 -1.39 -6.59 -5.09
C LEU A 60 -0.64 -6.58 -6.42
N LYS A 61 -0.55 -5.42 -7.08
CA LYS A 61 0.17 -5.27 -8.35
C LYS A 61 1.66 -5.58 -8.20
N MET A 62 2.29 -5.14 -7.11
CA MET A 62 3.69 -5.43 -6.83
C MET A 62 3.93 -6.94 -6.70
N LYS A 63 3.04 -7.66 -5.99
CA LYS A 63 3.11 -9.13 -5.88
C LYS A 63 2.99 -9.83 -7.23
N GLU A 64 2.08 -9.36 -8.10
CA GLU A 64 1.96 -9.89 -9.47
C GLU A 64 3.25 -9.67 -10.29
N GLU A 65 3.83 -8.47 -10.24
CA GLU A 65 5.09 -8.17 -10.95
C GLU A 65 6.28 -8.97 -10.40
N MET A 66 6.37 -9.14 -9.08
CA MET A 66 7.39 -10.00 -8.47
C MET A 66 7.27 -11.45 -8.93
N GLN A 67 6.05 -11.99 -9.04
CA GLN A 67 5.84 -13.34 -9.57
C GLN A 67 6.29 -13.46 -11.03
N LYS A 68 5.99 -12.46 -11.86
CA LYS A 68 6.46 -12.41 -13.26
C LYS A 68 7.99 -12.39 -13.33
N ALA A 69 8.65 -11.56 -12.52
CA ALA A 69 10.10 -11.49 -12.46
C ALA A 69 10.74 -12.84 -12.04
N VAL A 70 10.15 -13.55 -11.07
CA VAL A 70 10.62 -14.90 -10.69
C VAL A 70 10.49 -15.89 -11.85
N CYS A 71 9.36 -15.86 -12.57
CA CYS A 71 9.16 -16.70 -13.75
C CYS A 71 10.15 -16.36 -14.88
N GLU A 72 10.44 -15.08 -15.10
CA GLU A 72 11.45 -14.63 -16.07
C GLU A 72 12.84 -15.14 -15.70
N ILE A 73 13.27 -14.98 -14.44
CA ILE A 73 14.55 -15.48 -13.95
C ILE A 73 14.67 -17.00 -14.19
N LYS A 74 13.65 -17.78 -13.83
CA LYS A 74 13.63 -19.24 -14.07
C LYS A 74 13.76 -19.58 -15.55
N THR A 75 13.07 -18.84 -16.41
CA THR A 75 13.12 -19.04 -17.86
C THR A 75 14.51 -18.74 -18.42
N LEU A 76 15.14 -17.64 -17.97
CA LEU A 76 16.50 -17.27 -18.34
C LEU A 76 17.54 -18.30 -17.84
N GLU A 77 17.39 -18.78 -16.61
CA GLU A 77 18.25 -19.82 -16.04
C GLU A 77 18.12 -21.14 -16.79
N GLN A 78 16.91 -21.52 -17.22
CA GLN A 78 16.72 -22.71 -18.05
C GLN A 78 17.38 -22.52 -19.43
N ALA A 79 17.16 -21.38 -20.09
CA ALA A 79 17.81 -21.08 -21.37
C ALA A 79 19.34 -21.11 -21.25
N LEU A 80 19.90 -20.62 -20.13
CA LEU A 80 21.33 -20.68 -19.85
C LEU A 80 21.84 -22.13 -19.75
N ARG A 81 21.09 -23.02 -19.09
CA ARG A 81 21.40 -24.45 -18.99
C ARG A 81 21.39 -25.11 -20.37
N ASP A 82 20.33 -24.90 -21.15
CA ASP A 82 20.20 -25.47 -22.49
C ASP A 82 21.37 -25.04 -23.40
N LYS A 83 21.77 -23.76 -23.36
CA LYS A 83 22.94 -23.27 -24.12
C LYS A 83 24.27 -23.78 -23.57
N THR A 84 24.35 -24.04 -22.27
CA THR A 84 25.54 -24.65 -21.66
C THR A 84 25.71 -26.09 -22.10
N ASP A 85 24.62 -26.85 -22.19
CA ASP A 85 24.67 -28.24 -22.67
C ASP A 85 24.96 -28.32 -24.17
N GLY A 86 24.38 -27.42 -24.97
CA GLY A 86 24.74 -27.26 -26.38
C GLY A 86 26.22 -26.91 -26.58
N LEU A 87 26.78 -26.04 -25.72
CA LEU A 87 28.19 -25.68 -25.77
C LEU A 87 29.10 -26.88 -25.46
N LYS A 88 28.80 -27.65 -24.40
CA LYS A 88 29.56 -28.86 -24.06
C LYS A 88 29.58 -29.84 -25.23
N LEU A 89 28.43 -30.07 -25.86
CA LEU A 89 28.33 -30.95 -27.03
C LEU A 89 29.20 -30.45 -28.20
N ALA A 90 29.16 -29.15 -28.50
CA ALA A 90 29.97 -28.57 -29.55
C ALA A 90 31.47 -28.66 -29.23
N GLU A 91 31.87 -28.41 -27.98
CA GLU A 91 33.26 -28.53 -27.51
C GLU A 91 33.76 -29.98 -27.60
N THR A 92 32.99 -30.97 -27.12
CA THR A 92 33.34 -32.40 -27.26
C THR A 92 33.48 -32.82 -28.72
N ARG A 93 32.60 -32.34 -29.61
CA ARG A 93 32.71 -32.63 -31.06
C ARG A 93 33.97 -32.03 -31.67
N LEU A 94 34.36 -30.84 -31.22
CA LEU A 94 35.54 -30.13 -31.71
C LEU A 94 36.82 -30.82 -31.23
N GLU A 95 36.85 -31.26 -29.97
CA GLU A 95 37.94 -32.07 -29.41
C GLU A 95 38.11 -33.39 -30.16
N ASN A 96 37.03 -34.14 -30.39
CA ASN A 96 37.07 -35.38 -31.16
C ASN A 96 37.60 -35.19 -32.59
N ARG A 97 37.28 -34.05 -33.23
CA ARG A 97 37.81 -33.69 -34.56
C ARG A 97 39.29 -33.33 -34.50
N ALA A 98 39.72 -32.62 -33.45
CA ALA A 98 41.10 -32.18 -33.26
C ALA A 98 42.08 -33.32 -32.94
N GLN A 99 41.59 -34.45 -32.40
CA GLN A 99 42.41 -35.64 -32.12
C GLN A 99 42.79 -36.44 -33.39
N ARG A 100 42.13 -36.22 -34.53
CA ARG A 100 42.44 -36.93 -35.78
C ARG A 100 43.73 -36.40 -36.41
N SER A 101 44.59 -37.30 -36.88
CA SER A 101 45.90 -36.95 -37.45
C SER A 101 46.14 -37.64 -38.79
N GLY A 102 47.15 -37.16 -39.53
CA GLY A 102 47.54 -37.71 -40.82
C GLY A 102 46.45 -37.57 -41.89
N MET A 103 46.06 -38.69 -42.51
CA MET A 103 45.05 -38.71 -43.59
C MET A 103 43.61 -38.47 -43.11
N GLU A 104 43.35 -38.49 -41.80
CA GLU A 104 42.01 -38.28 -41.22
C GLU A 104 41.77 -36.85 -40.71
N LEU A 105 42.70 -35.92 -40.98
CA LEU A 105 42.60 -34.54 -40.54
C LEU A 105 41.34 -33.86 -41.09
N CYS A 106 40.44 -33.44 -40.20
CA CYS A 106 39.14 -32.85 -40.53
C CYS A 106 39.19 -31.31 -40.40
N LEU A 107 39.78 -30.63 -41.38
CA LEU A 107 39.78 -29.15 -41.53
C LEU A 107 38.77 -28.69 -42.59
N ASP A 108 37.59 -29.31 -42.58
CA ASP A 108 36.51 -29.03 -43.50
C ASP A 108 35.66 -27.82 -43.03
N GLU A 109 34.66 -27.48 -43.84
CA GLU A 109 33.69 -26.43 -43.51
C GLU A 109 32.97 -26.73 -42.18
N ALA A 110 32.64 -27.99 -41.91
CA ALA A 110 31.96 -28.38 -40.67
C ALA A 110 32.82 -28.10 -39.42
N HIS A 111 34.14 -28.24 -39.50
CA HIS A 111 35.05 -27.84 -38.41
C HIS A 111 34.98 -26.33 -38.16
N HIS A 112 35.06 -25.51 -39.23
CA HIS A 112 34.98 -24.05 -39.12
C HIS A 112 33.64 -23.58 -38.54
N GLN A 113 32.53 -24.15 -39.01
CA GLN A 113 31.19 -23.82 -38.48
C GLN A 113 31.06 -24.18 -37.00
N LEU A 114 31.65 -25.29 -36.55
CA LEU A 114 31.66 -25.69 -35.14
C LEU A 114 32.45 -24.71 -34.27
N CYS A 115 33.60 -24.20 -34.73
CA CYS A 115 34.36 -23.14 -34.05
C CYS A 115 33.52 -21.87 -33.88
N VAL A 116 32.82 -21.45 -34.94
CA VAL A 116 31.93 -20.29 -34.92
C VAL A 116 30.76 -20.52 -33.97
N GLU A 117 30.16 -21.70 -33.97
CA GLU A 117 29.08 -22.09 -33.06
C GLU A 117 29.52 -22.00 -31.60
N VAL A 118 30.68 -22.56 -31.24
CA VAL A 118 31.26 -22.48 -29.89
C VAL A 118 31.44 -21.02 -29.46
N HIS A 119 31.97 -20.16 -30.35
CA HIS A 119 32.13 -18.74 -30.05
C HIS A 119 30.79 -18.05 -29.77
N LYS A 120 29.80 -18.27 -30.64
CA LYS A 120 28.44 -17.73 -30.49
C LYS A 120 27.75 -18.22 -29.22
N LEU A 121 27.84 -19.51 -28.90
CA LEU A 121 27.26 -20.08 -27.69
C LEU A 121 27.88 -19.49 -26.42
N ARG A 122 29.20 -19.25 -26.42
CA ARG A 122 29.88 -18.55 -25.31
C ARG A 122 29.41 -17.11 -25.16
N GLU A 123 29.21 -16.38 -26.26
CA GLU A 123 28.68 -15.01 -26.23
C GLU A 123 27.23 -14.99 -25.70
N ILE A 124 26.36 -15.85 -26.23
CA ILE A 124 24.96 -15.97 -25.79
C ILE A 124 24.90 -16.29 -24.29
N ARG A 125 25.75 -17.20 -23.80
CA ARG A 125 25.81 -17.56 -22.38
C ARG A 125 26.19 -16.36 -21.51
N ARG A 126 27.17 -15.54 -21.93
CA ARG A 126 27.53 -14.31 -21.20
C ARG A 126 26.37 -13.33 -21.16
N ARG A 127 25.68 -13.13 -22.29
CA ARG A 127 24.51 -12.23 -22.38
C ARG A 127 23.34 -12.72 -21.52
N LEU A 128 23.07 -14.02 -21.51
CA LEU A 128 22.05 -14.61 -20.64
C LEU A 128 22.39 -14.45 -19.16
N SER A 129 23.67 -14.65 -18.78
CA SER A 129 24.11 -14.47 -17.40
C SER A 129 23.91 -13.01 -16.95
N HIS A 130 24.31 -12.05 -17.79
CA HIS A 130 24.10 -10.64 -17.51
C HIS A 130 22.61 -10.28 -17.34
N LYS A 131 21.74 -10.80 -18.22
CA LYS A 131 20.29 -10.60 -18.10
C LYS A 131 19.69 -11.21 -16.83
N ILE A 132 20.23 -12.34 -16.36
CA ILE A 132 19.80 -12.94 -15.09
C ILE A 132 20.16 -12.00 -13.93
N ASP A 133 21.35 -11.40 -13.95
CA ASP A 133 21.78 -10.45 -12.92
C ASP A 133 20.92 -9.17 -12.93
N GLU A 134 20.59 -8.64 -14.12
CA GLU A 134 19.65 -7.52 -14.28
C GLU A 134 18.26 -7.87 -13.74
N ALA A 135 17.71 -9.03 -14.10
CA ALA A 135 16.39 -9.48 -13.63
C ALA A 135 16.36 -9.69 -12.10
N LYS A 136 17.43 -10.25 -11.51
CA LYS A 136 17.59 -10.38 -10.06
C LYS A 136 17.67 -9.02 -9.36
N THR A 137 18.39 -8.08 -9.95
CA THR A 137 18.47 -6.70 -9.43
C THR A 137 17.10 -6.03 -9.44
N ASN A 138 16.35 -6.17 -10.54
CA ASN A 138 14.98 -5.66 -10.64
C ASN A 138 14.05 -6.31 -9.61
N TYR A 139 14.15 -7.63 -9.40
CA TYR A 139 13.38 -8.32 -8.37
C TYR A 139 13.65 -7.76 -6.97
N ASN A 140 14.93 -7.56 -6.61
CA ASN A 140 15.30 -7.01 -5.31
C ASN A 140 14.74 -5.58 -5.11
N MET A 141 14.73 -4.76 -6.17
CA MET A 141 14.11 -3.43 -6.12
C MET A 141 12.59 -3.52 -5.90
N LEU A 142 11.90 -4.41 -6.61
CA LEU A 142 10.46 -4.64 -6.42
C LEU A 142 10.16 -5.11 -4.98
N GLU A 143 10.98 -6.00 -4.43
CA GLU A 143 10.87 -6.48 -3.06
C GLU A 143 11.06 -5.35 -2.04
N GLU A 144 12.07 -4.50 -2.21
CA GLU A 144 12.28 -3.34 -1.34
C GLU A 144 11.08 -2.37 -1.38
N HIS A 145 10.53 -2.13 -2.57
CA HIS A 145 9.33 -1.31 -2.72
C HIS A 145 8.09 -1.95 -2.08
N ALA A 146 7.92 -3.27 -2.20
CA ALA A 146 6.84 -3.99 -1.54
C ALA A 146 6.90 -3.83 -0.01
N GLN A 147 8.10 -3.97 0.58
CA GLN A 147 8.30 -3.79 2.03
C GLN A 147 7.95 -2.36 2.49
N LYS A 148 8.28 -1.33 1.69
CA LYS A 148 7.89 0.05 1.99
C LYS A 148 6.37 0.23 1.98
N ILE A 149 5.69 -0.37 1.00
CA ILE A 149 4.22 -0.35 0.93
C ILE A 149 3.60 -1.04 2.15
N ASP A 150 4.17 -2.17 2.61
CA ASP A 150 3.70 -2.88 3.80
C ASP A 150 3.78 -2.02 5.05
N VAL A 151 4.92 -1.36 5.27
CA VAL A 151 5.10 -0.42 6.39
C VAL A 151 4.12 0.75 6.30
N ASP A 152 3.92 1.31 5.10
CA ASP A 152 2.97 2.40 4.90
C ASP A 152 1.52 1.97 5.15
N LEU A 153 1.15 0.74 4.76
CA LEU A 153 -0.16 0.16 5.06
C LEU A 153 -0.39 0.02 6.56
N GLU A 154 0.58 -0.51 7.30
CA GLU A 154 0.52 -0.61 8.76
C GLU A 154 0.33 0.77 9.40
N ASN A 155 1.08 1.77 8.93
CA ASN A 155 0.96 3.15 9.40
C ASN A 155 -0.42 3.75 9.10
N LYS A 156 -0.98 3.55 7.89
CA LYS A 156 -2.33 4.02 7.56
C LYS A 156 -3.39 3.32 8.41
N GLN A 157 -3.26 2.02 8.63
CA GLN A 157 -4.18 1.26 9.45
C GLN A 157 -4.15 1.72 10.92
N HIS A 158 -2.96 1.99 11.47
CA HIS A 158 -2.81 2.53 12.81
C HIS A 158 -3.41 3.95 12.94
N SER A 159 -3.14 4.82 11.97
CA SER A 159 -3.72 6.18 11.94
C SER A 159 -5.24 6.15 11.87
N LEU A 160 -5.80 5.30 10.99
CA LEU A 160 -7.24 5.12 10.83
C LEU A 160 -7.90 4.65 12.14
N MET A 161 -7.30 3.64 12.79
CA MET A 161 -7.79 3.10 14.06
C MET A 161 -7.74 4.15 15.18
N THR A 162 -6.70 4.98 15.22
CA THR A 162 -6.60 6.10 16.16
C THR A 162 -7.73 7.11 15.96
N ASP A 163 -8.03 7.46 14.71
CA ASP A 163 -9.08 8.43 14.39
C ASP A 163 -10.49 7.91 14.67
N ILE A 164 -10.75 6.65 14.38
CA ILE A 164 -12.02 5.99 14.71
C ILE A 164 -12.24 6.00 16.23
N ARG A 165 -11.20 5.66 17.02
CA ARG A 165 -11.25 5.73 18.48
C ARG A 165 -11.51 7.16 18.97
N ALA A 166 -10.90 8.16 18.34
CA ALA A 166 -11.12 9.57 18.70
C ALA A 166 -12.57 10.01 18.48
N LEU A 167 -13.23 9.54 17.41
CA LEU A 167 -14.67 9.79 17.20
C LEU A 167 -15.53 9.07 18.24
N ASP A 168 -15.23 7.82 18.57
CA ASP A 168 -15.98 7.07 19.59
C ASP A 168 -15.94 7.75 20.96
N LEU A 169 -14.75 8.16 21.40
CA LEU A 169 -14.58 8.88 22.66
C LEU A 169 -15.36 10.20 22.67
N ARG A 170 -15.36 10.93 21.55
CA ARG A 170 -16.09 12.20 21.42
C ARG A 170 -17.60 12.03 21.45
N GLN A 171 -18.12 10.89 21.02
CA GLN A 171 -19.55 10.64 21.10
C GLN A 171 -20.08 10.61 22.53
N ARG A 172 -19.26 10.15 23.48
CA ARG A 172 -19.61 10.13 24.90
C ARG A 172 -19.90 11.54 25.44
N LEU A 173 -19.30 12.57 24.84
CA LEU A 173 -19.54 13.98 25.19
C LEU A 173 -20.95 14.47 24.81
N LYS A 174 -21.67 13.75 23.93
CA LYS A 174 -23.04 14.09 23.54
C LYS A 174 -24.10 13.55 24.51
N GLY A 175 -23.75 12.56 25.33
CA GLY A 175 -24.68 11.90 26.25
C GLY A 175 -25.00 12.69 27.53
N GLY A 176 -24.14 13.63 27.95
CA GLY A 176 -24.25 14.24 29.28
C GLY A 176 -24.11 13.23 30.43
N GLU A 177 -23.82 13.67 31.65
CA GLU A 177 -23.59 12.78 32.81
C GLU A 177 -24.84 11.96 33.24
N PHE A 178 -26.01 12.20 32.64
CA PHE A 178 -27.29 11.56 32.99
C PHE A 178 -28.23 11.30 31.78
N GLY A 179 -27.76 11.38 30.54
CA GLY A 179 -28.64 11.23 29.38
C GLY A 179 -28.84 9.77 28.98
N ASP A 180 -30.05 9.28 29.18
CA ASP A 180 -30.58 8.08 28.54
C ASP A 180 -30.21 8.08 27.05
N ALA A 181 -29.31 7.16 26.68
CA ALA A 181 -29.04 6.84 25.30
C ALA A 181 -30.30 6.24 24.68
N LYS A 182 -31.16 7.06 24.06
CA LYS A 182 -32.16 6.54 23.12
C LYS A 182 -31.46 6.20 21.79
N PRO A 183 -31.50 4.94 21.34
CA PRO A 183 -30.77 4.48 20.18
C PRO A 183 -31.51 4.87 18.89
N GLY A 184 -31.12 6.00 18.32
CA GLY A 184 -31.05 6.21 16.87
C GLY A 184 -29.57 6.32 16.53
N THR A 185 -28.97 5.17 16.25
CA THR A 185 -27.72 4.73 16.87
C THR A 185 -26.48 5.40 16.26
N GLN A 186 -25.48 5.67 17.10
CA GLN A 186 -24.08 5.88 16.69
C GLN A 186 -23.63 4.90 15.59
N THR A 187 -24.14 3.68 15.67
CA THR A 187 -23.93 2.55 14.77
C THR A 187 -24.42 2.80 13.34
N ASP A 188 -25.56 3.46 13.14
CA ASP A 188 -26.07 3.80 11.80
C ASP A 188 -25.22 4.88 11.12
N ARG A 189 -24.65 5.79 11.93
CA ARG A 189 -23.70 6.81 11.44
C ARG A 189 -22.33 6.24 11.10
N ASN A 190 -21.90 5.18 11.80
CA ASN A 190 -20.64 4.48 11.51
C ASN A 190 -20.76 3.56 10.29
N ILE A 191 -21.90 2.92 10.05
CA ILE A 191 -22.12 2.08 8.87
C ILE A 191 -22.11 2.91 7.56
N GLU A 192 -22.68 4.11 7.54
CA GLU A 192 -22.58 5.05 6.41
C GLU A 192 -21.17 5.61 6.18
N LEU A 193 -20.40 5.87 7.25
CA LEU A 193 -19.03 6.39 7.16
C LEU A 193 -18.03 5.36 6.61
N THR A 194 -18.39 4.08 6.61
CA THR A 194 -17.50 2.99 6.21
C THR A 194 -17.80 2.40 4.82
N LYS A 195 -18.97 2.66 4.19
CA LYS A 195 -19.39 2.11 2.87
C LYS A 195 -18.75 0.76 2.47
N MET A 196 -18.81 -0.22 3.37
CA MET A 196 -18.30 -1.58 3.23
C MET A 196 -19.00 -2.37 2.11
N GLU A 197 -20.17 -1.93 1.66
CA GLU A 197 -21.00 -2.61 0.66
C GLU A 197 -20.45 -2.51 -0.78
N LYS A 198 -19.53 -1.58 -1.05
CA LYS A 198 -18.88 -1.42 -2.36
C LYS A 198 -17.51 -2.12 -2.48
N GLU A 199 -17.00 -2.67 -1.38
CA GLU A 199 -15.72 -3.39 -1.35
C GLU A 199 -15.89 -4.92 -1.53
N ILE A 200 -17.14 -5.40 -1.64
CA ILE A 200 -17.43 -6.80 -2.01
C ILE A 200 -17.35 -6.90 -3.55
N PRO A 201 -16.48 -7.76 -4.12
CA PRO A 201 -16.51 -8.06 -5.54
C PRO A 201 -17.88 -8.66 -5.90
N LYS A 202 -18.60 -8.06 -6.86
CA LYS A 202 -19.72 -8.77 -7.49
C LYS A 202 -19.12 -9.84 -8.40
N ASN A 203 -19.51 -11.10 -8.15
CA ASN A 203 -19.22 -12.26 -9.00
C ASN A 203 -19.42 -11.96 -10.49
#